data_AF-A0A498GY06-F1
#
_entry.id   AF-A0A498GY06-F1
#
_cell.length_a   1.000
_cell.length_b   1.000
_cell.length_c   1.000
_cell.angle_alpha   90.00
_cell.angle_beta   90.00
_cell.angle_gamma   90.00
#
_symmetry.space_group_name_H-M   'P 1'
#
loop_
_entity.id
_entity.type
_entity.pdbx_description
1 polymer ?
#
loop_
_entity_poly.entity_id
_entity_poly.type
_entity_poly.pdbx_seq_one_letter_code
_entity_poly.pdbx_strand_id
1 'polypeptide(L)'
;MARKKSTTEAEPMKLFYIFYNQERWNNWIQSLEQASFEAQEDEDVSEGLQVLYSFTEDITISVLKIIRLYQNGRFTAEEAKEKLDDVELIVMTGLPEGELEEIVGSLQLTLLVLFTSCRKYLDGGYETDIKSLVKKGKALGEDDLEEGLEIAAQIGASVIDGATCCARYIKDDMENPTLFEEWLIEIDTMANAVKSLSKFDEEPGEAS
;
A
#
# COMPACT_ATOMS: atom_id res chain seq x y z
N MET A 1 -31.43 -12.08 -38.26
CA MET A 1 -31.45 -12.70 -36.92
C MET A 1 -30.20 -12.25 -36.18
N ALA A 2 -30.35 -11.45 -35.13
CA ALA A 2 -29.23 -10.89 -34.39
C ALA A 2 -28.66 -11.94 -33.41
N ARG A 3 -27.35 -12.14 -33.47
CA ARG A 3 -26.60 -13.06 -32.61
C ARG A 3 -26.40 -12.38 -31.26
N LYS A 4 -27.14 -12.79 -30.22
CA LYS A 4 -26.92 -12.35 -28.84
C LYS A 4 -25.51 -12.81 -28.41
N LYS A 5 -24.64 -11.87 -28.09
CA LYS A 5 -23.39 -12.11 -27.36
C LYS A 5 -23.79 -12.52 -25.94
N SER A 6 -23.40 -13.73 -25.52
CA SER A 6 -23.45 -14.11 -24.11
C SER A 6 -22.36 -13.35 -23.37
N THR A 7 -22.77 -12.44 -22.49
CA THR A 7 -21.91 -11.88 -21.46
C THR A 7 -21.57 -13.03 -20.51
N THR A 8 -20.30 -13.44 -20.47
CA THR A 8 -19.82 -14.37 -19.45
C THR A 8 -19.84 -13.62 -18.13
N GLU A 9 -20.81 -13.94 -17.29
CA GLU A 9 -20.86 -13.54 -15.89
C GLU A 9 -19.66 -14.21 -15.21
N ALA A 10 -18.68 -13.41 -14.78
CA ALA A 10 -17.54 -13.92 -14.04
C ALA A 10 -18.08 -14.52 -12.73
N GLU A 11 -17.72 -15.76 -12.42
CA GLU A 11 -18.06 -16.33 -11.11
C GLU A 11 -17.53 -15.40 -10.01
N PRO A 12 -18.33 -15.08 -8.97
CA PRO A 12 -17.89 -14.19 -7.91
C PRO A 12 -16.62 -14.79 -7.29
N MET A 13 -15.50 -14.08 -7.40
CA MET A 13 -14.26 -14.49 -6.77
C MET A 13 -14.52 -14.60 -5.28
N LYS A 14 -14.29 -15.78 -4.70
CA LYS A 14 -14.47 -16.00 -3.25
C LYS A 14 -13.63 -14.96 -2.50
N LEU A 15 -14.22 -14.29 -1.51
CA LEU A 15 -13.60 -13.25 -0.67
C LEU A 15 -12.20 -13.60 -0.17
N PHE A 16 -11.95 -14.88 0.09
CA PHE A 16 -10.67 -15.40 0.57
C PHE A 16 -9.47 -15.03 -0.32
N TYR A 17 -9.68 -14.78 -1.62
CA TYR A 17 -8.62 -14.36 -2.55
C TYR A 17 -8.50 -12.84 -2.70
N ILE A 18 -9.46 -12.08 -2.17
CA ILE A 18 -9.50 -10.62 -2.30
C ILE A 18 -8.62 -9.98 -1.23
N PHE A 19 -8.65 -10.51 -0.01
CA PHE A 19 -7.95 -9.93 1.14
C PHE A 19 -6.60 -10.60 1.39
N TYR A 20 -5.65 -9.78 1.82
CA TYR A 20 -4.32 -10.22 2.20
C TYR A 20 -4.41 -11.21 3.37
N ASN A 21 -3.63 -12.29 3.33
CA ASN A 21 -3.70 -13.37 4.31
C ASN A 21 -2.29 -13.86 4.70
N GLN A 22 -2.21 -14.67 5.77
CA GLN A 22 -0.95 -15.16 6.32
C GLN A 22 -0.16 -16.03 5.34
N GLU A 23 -0.82 -16.85 4.52
CA GLU A 23 -0.15 -17.69 3.53
C GLU A 23 0.56 -16.82 2.49
N ARG A 24 -0.10 -15.76 2.03
CA ARG A 24 0.46 -14.80 1.08
C ARG A 24 1.66 -14.06 1.65
N TRP A 25 1.58 -13.61 2.90
CA TRP A 25 2.73 -13.03 3.61
C TRP A 25 3.91 -14.00 3.65
N ASN A 26 3.69 -15.23 4.10
CA ASN A 26 4.74 -16.24 4.22
C ASN A 26 5.39 -16.56 2.86
N ASN A 27 4.61 -16.60 1.79
CA ASN A 27 5.13 -16.82 0.43
C ASN A 27 6.05 -15.68 -0.04
N TRP A 28 5.73 -14.44 0.33
CA TRP A 28 6.60 -13.30 0.04
C TRP A 28 7.89 -13.32 0.85
N ILE A 29 7.81 -13.62 2.16
CA ILE A 29 8.98 -13.80 3.01
C ILE A 29 9.90 -14.88 2.44
N GLN A 30 9.33 -16.04 2.08
CA GLN A 30 10.10 -17.13 1.45
C GLN A 30 10.74 -16.71 0.13
N SER A 31 10.07 -15.86 -0.66
CA SER A 31 10.61 -15.35 -1.92
C SER A 31 11.78 -14.40 -1.67
N LEU A 32 11.72 -13.55 -0.64
CA LEU A 32 12.84 -12.70 -0.21
C LEU A 32 14.03 -13.52 0.31
N GLU A 33 13.77 -14.59 1.08
CA GLU A 33 14.83 -15.48 1.59
C GLU A 33 15.63 -16.15 0.46
N GLN A 34 15.00 -16.35 -0.70
CA GLN A 34 15.61 -17.01 -1.85
C GLN A 34 16.29 -16.04 -2.83
N ALA A 35 16.01 -14.74 -2.72
CA ALA A 35 16.45 -13.74 -3.67
C ALA A 35 17.84 -13.20 -3.36
N SER A 36 18.63 -12.91 -4.40
CA SER A 36 19.93 -12.24 -4.24
C SER A 36 19.78 -10.72 -4.13
N PHE A 37 20.33 -10.12 -3.08
CA PHE A 37 20.41 -8.66 -2.94
C PHE A 37 21.64 -8.05 -3.63
N GLU A 38 22.56 -8.87 -4.12
CA GLU A 38 23.67 -8.42 -4.97
C GLU A 38 23.17 -8.19 -6.40
N ALA A 39 23.43 -6.98 -6.93
CA ALA A 39 23.12 -6.66 -8.33
C ALA A 39 24.08 -7.39 -9.27
N GLN A 40 23.55 -7.95 -10.36
CA GLN A 40 24.36 -8.58 -11.40
C GLN A 40 25.05 -7.49 -12.25
N GLU A 41 26.17 -7.83 -12.92
CA GLU A 41 26.98 -6.86 -13.68
C GLU A 41 26.19 -6.08 -14.76
N ASP A 42 25.10 -6.65 -15.27
CA ASP A 42 24.25 -6.08 -16.31
C ASP A 42 22.86 -5.61 -15.82
N GLU A 43 22.60 -5.61 -14.51
CA GLU A 43 21.30 -5.24 -13.93
C GLU A 43 21.43 -4.01 -13.01
N ASP A 44 20.56 -3.02 -13.22
CA ASP A 44 20.53 -1.79 -12.41
C ASP A 44 19.99 -2.02 -10.98
N VAL A 45 19.21 -3.09 -10.77
CA VAL A 45 18.51 -3.40 -9.51
C VAL A 45 18.58 -4.90 -9.25
N SER A 46 19.00 -5.29 -8.04
CA SER A 46 19.10 -6.71 -7.66
C SER A 46 17.74 -7.42 -7.59
N GLU A 47 17.76 -8.75 -7.72
CA GLU A 47 16.57 -9.59 -7.62
C GLU A 47 15.81 -9.37 -6.31
N GLY A 48 16.53 -9.31 -5.18
CA GLY A 48 15.96 -9.07 -3.86
C GLY A 48 15.22 -7.74 -3.75
N LEU A 49 15.76 -6.68 -4.37
CA LEU A 49 15.06 -5.39 -4.44
C LEU A 49 13.81 -5.47 -5.33
N GLN A 50 13.88 -6.15 -6.48
CA GLN A 50 12.69 -6.35 -7.34
C GLN A 50 11.57 -7.14 -6.63
N VAL A 51 11.94 -8.17 -5.86
CA VAL A 51 11.00 -8.93 -5.02
C VAL A 51 10.42 -8.03 -3.93
N LEU A 52 11.24 -7.23 -3.26
CA LEU A 52 10.79 -6.30 -2.22
C LEU A 52 9.80 -5.26 -2.77
N TYR A 53 10.07 -4.68 -3.95
CA TYR A 53 9.14 -3.76 -4.61
C TYR A 53 7.81 -4.45 -4.94
N SER A 54 7.85 -5.66 -5.49
CA SER A 54 6.65 -6.42 -5.84
C SER A 54 5.85 -6.82 -4.60
N PHE A 55 6.52 -7.17 -3.51
CA PHE A 55 5.92 -7.49 -2.22
C PHE A 55 5.20 -6.27 -1.64
N THR A 56 5.87 -5.11 -1.65
CA THR A 56 5.29 -3.82 -1.22
C THR A 56 4.04 -3.49 -2.02
N GLU A 57 4.14 -3.51 -3.36
CA GLU A 57 3.01 -3.22 -4.26
C GLU A 57 1.83 -4.17 -4.00
N ASP A 58 2.11 -5.44 -3.74
CA ASP A 58 1.06 -6.42 -3.48
C ASP A 58 0.28 -6.14 -2.19
N ILE A 59 0.96 -5.78 -1.11
CA ILE A 59 0.32 -5.35 0.14
C ILE A 59 -0.50 -4.09 -0.13
N THR A 60 0.09 -3.09 -0.79
CA THR A 60 -0.54 -1.80 -1.10
C THR A 60 -1.83 -1.96 -1.91
N ILE A 61 -1.80 -2.77 -2.97
CA ILE A 61 -3.00 -3.10 -3.75
C ILE A 61 -4.04 -3.81 -2.90
N SER A 62 -3.63 -4.76 -2.06
CA SER A 62 -4.55 -5.54 -1.24
C SER A 62 -5.26 -4.69 -0.19
N VAL A 63 -4.54 -3.76 0.42
CA VAL A 63 -5.10 -2.77 1.36
C VAL A 63 -6.04 -1.80 0.63
N LEU A 64 -5.64 -1.27 -0.53
CA LEU A 64 -6.46 -0.32 -1.28
C LEU A 64 -7.72 -0.94 -1.88
N LYS A 65 -7.77 -2.26 -2.10
CA LYS A 65 -9.03 -2.97 -2.43
C LYS A 65 -10.08 -2.80 -1.32
N ILE A 66 -9.69 -2.80 -0.05
CA ILE A 66 -10.61 -2.58 1.08
C ILE A 66 -11.22 -1.17 0.97
N ILE A 67 -10.38 -0.17 0.73
CA ILE A 67 -10.83 1.21 0.52
C ILE A 67 -11.74 1.34 -0.69
N ARG A 68 -11.43 0.61 -1.77
CA ARG A 68 -12.27 0.62 -2.96
C ARG A 68 -13.65 0.01 -2.72
N LEU A 69 -13.74 -1.06 -1.93
CA LEU A 69 -15.01 -1.64 -1.52
C LEU A 69 -15.84 -0.66 -0.67
N TYR A 70 -15.19 0.10 0.22
CA TYR A 70 -15.85 1.21 0.92
C TYR A 70 -16.34 2.30 -0.05
N GLN A 71 -15.51 2.77 -0.98
CA GLN A 71 -15.87 3.78 -1.99
C GLN A 71 -17.06 3.34 -2.87
N ASN A 72 -17.17 2.05 -3.14
CA ASN A 72 -18.27 1.46 -3.91
C ASN A 72 -19.52 1.17 -3.06
N GLY A 73 -19.51 1.48 -1.76
CA GLY A 73 -20.61 1.20 -0.85
C GLY A 73 -20.82 -0.28 -0.52
N ARG A 74 -19.79 -1.11 -0.73
CA ARG A 74 -19.78 -2.54 -0.37
C ARG A 74 -19.40 -2.77 1.10
N PHE A 75 -18.67 -1.82 1.68
CA PHE A 75 -18.36 -1.76 3.10
C PHE A 75 -18.82 -0.44 3.71
N THR A 76 -19.23 -0.50 4.96
CA THR A 76 -19.26 0.65 5.89
C THR A 76 -17.83 1.06 6.26
N ALA A 77 -17.67 2.24 6.86
CA ALA A 77 -16.36 2.69 7.32
C ALA A 77 -15.81 1.77 8.43
N GLU A 78 -16.69 1.28 9.29
CA GLU A 78 -16.36 0.35 10.37
C GLU A 78 -15.90 -1.01 9.83
N GLU A 79 -16.62 -1.62 8.89
CA GLU A 79 -16.20 -2.88 8.25
C GLU A 79 -14.86 -2.74 7.52
N ALA A 80 -14.64 -1.60 6.84
CA ALA A 80 -13.38 -1.33 6.19
C ALA A 80 -12.23 -1.22 7.23
N LYS A 81 -12.46 -0.57 8.38
CA LYS A 81 -11.47 -0.50 9.46
C LYS A 81 -11.16 -1.87 10.04
N GLU A 82 -12.16 -2.71 10.30
CA GLU A 82 -11.93 -4.09 10.78
C GLU A 82 -11.10 -4.90 9.78
N LYS A 83 -11.37 -4.76 8.48
CA LYS A 83 -10.56 -5.42 7.44
C LYS A 83 -9.15 -4.88 7.35
N LEU A 84 -8.94 -3.59 7.60
CA LEU A 84 -7.61 -3.01 7.71
C LEU A 84 -6.86 -3.57 8.92
N ASP A 85 -7.51 -3.67 10.09
CA ASP A 85 -6.93 -4.26 11.30
C ASP A 85 -6.46 -5.70 11.06
N ASP A 86 -7.26 -6.52 10.37
CA ASP A 86 -6.91 -7.90 10.02
C ASP A 86 -5.61 -7.97 9.19
N VAL A 87 -5.48 -7.12 8.17
CA VAL A 87 -4.30 -7.09 7.28
C VAL A 87 -3.10 -6.47 7.97
N GLU A 88 -3.29 -5.39 8.73
CA GLU A 88 -2.25 -4.71 9.48
C GLU A 88 -1.64 -5.66 10.53
N LEU A 89 -2.48 -6.45 11.21
CA LEU A 89 -1.99 -7.45 12.15
C LEU A 89 -1.06 -8.46 11.48
N ILE A 90 -1.36 -8.91 10.26
CA ILE A 90 -0.51 -9.86 9.52
C ILE A 90 0.81 -9.20 9.14
N VAL A 91 0.75 -7.98 8.59
CA VAL A 91 1.91 -7.26 8.03
C VAL A 91 2.85 -6.75 9.12
N MET A 92 2.30 -6.26 10.24
CA MET A 92 3.05 -5.58 11.29
C MET A 92 3.46 -6.51 12.45
N THR A 93 2.97 -7.75 12.48
CA THR A 93 3.31 -8.68 13.58
C THR A 93 4.52 -9.52 13.24
N GLY A 94 5.59 -9.31 14.01
CA GLY A 94 6.79 -10.11 13.95
C GLY A 94 7.74 -9.67 12.85
N LEU A 95 8.98 -10.14 12.97
CA LEU A 95 10.02 -9.98 11.98
C LEU A 95 10.55 -11.38 11.63
N PRO A 96 10.94 -11.63 10.37
CA PRO A 96 11.70 -12.82 10.04
C PRO A 96 13.02 -12.83 10.82
N GLU A 97 13.53 -14.01 11.12
CA GLU A 97 14.83 -14.15 11.79
C GLU A 97 15.98 -13.91 10.80
N GLY A 98 17.12 -13.44 11.32
CA GLY A 98 18.36 -13.36 10.54
C GLY A 98 18.45 -12.12 9.65
N GLU A 99 19.04 -12.26 8.46
CA GLU A 99 19.41 -11.13 7.60
C GLU A 99 18.20 -10.37 7.03
N LEU A 100 17.00 -10.97 7.04
CA LEU A 100 15.77 -10.30 6.60
C LEU A 100 15.14 -9.40 7.66
N GLU A 101 15.57 -9.47 8.93
CA GLU A 101 14.98 -8.70 10.04
C GLU A 101 15.00 -7.19 9.74
N GLU A 102 16.16 -6.67 9.31
CA GLU A 102 16.34 -5.25 9.00
C GLU A 102 15.58 -4.83 7.73
N ILE A 103 15.55 -5.69 6.71
CA ILE A 103 14.88 -5.44 5.43
C ILE A 103 13.36 -5.37 5.63
N VAL A 104 12.79 -6.36 6.30
CA VAL A 104 11.35 -6.42 6.56
C VAL A 104 10.94 -5.39 7.61
N GLY A 105 11.79 -5.09 8.59
CA GLY A 105 11.55 -3.99 9.52
C GLY A 105 11.45 -2.64 8.81
N SER A 106 12.34 -2.38 7.84
CA SER A 106 12.30 -1.15 7.03
C SER A 106 11.05 -1.08 6.15
N LEU A 107 10.65 -2.21 5.55
CA LEU A 107 9.38 -2.33 4.83
C LEU A 107 8.18 -2.00 5.73
N GLN A 108 8.12 -2.57 6.94
CA GLN A 108 7.04 -2.31 7.89
C GLN A 108 6.95 -0.83 8.28
N LEU A 109 8.09 -0.18 8.55
CA LEU A 109 8.14 1.26 8.83
C LEU A 109 7.61 2.11 7.66
N THR A 110 7.93 1.72 6.43
CA THR A 110 7.40 2.36 5.23
C THR A 110 5.88 2.17 5.14
N LEU A 111 5.38 0.96 5.37
CA LEU A 111 3.95 0.63 5.26
C LEU A 111 3.07 1.26 6.35
N LEU A 112 3.62 1.85 7.41
CA LEU A 112 2.84 2.61 8.40
C LEU A 112 2.01 3.71 7.73
N VAL A 113 2.55 4.38 6.71
CA VAL A 113 1.83 5.44 5.99
C VAL A 113 0.63 4.90 5.22
N LEU A 114 0.71 3.68 4.67
CA LEU A 114 -0.38 3.06 3.93
C LEU A 114 -1.60 2.86 4.84
N PHE A 115 -1.43 2.21 5.99
CA PHE A 115 -2.52 1.96 6.94
C PHE A 115 -3.05 3.25 7.55
N THR A 116 -2.16 4.15 7.97
CA THR A 116 -2.56 5.43 8.59
C THR A 116 -3.32 6.31 7.60
N SER A 117 -2.90 6.38 6.33
CA SER A 117 -3.60 7.09 5.26
C SER A 117 -4.99 6.52 5.00
N CYS A 118 -5.11 5.18 4.97
CA CYS A 118 -6.39 4.49 4.78
C CYS A 118 -7.38 4.83 5.91
N ARG A 119 -6.93 4.76 7.18
CA ARG A 119 -7.76 5.16 8.32
C ARG A 119 -8.14 6.64 8.26
N LYS A 120 -7.18 7.50 7.93
CA LYS A 120 -7.39 8.94 7.79
C LYS A 120 -8.42 9.27 6.72
N TYR A 121 -8.39 8.56 5.59
CA TYR A 121 -9.38 8.70 4.53
C TYR A 121 -10.79 8.26 5.01
N LEU A 122 -10.89 7.12 5.71
CA LEU A 122 -12.16 6.62 6.25
C LEU A 122 -12.76 7.53 7.34
N ASP A 123 -11.91 8.16 8.17
CA ASP A 123 -12.33 9.14 9.17
C ASP A 123 -12.72 10.49 8.54
N GLY A 124 -12.14 10.82 7.38
CA GLY A 124 -12.29 12.10 6.71
C GLY A 124 -11.54 13.23 7.40
N GLY A 125 -11.80 14.47 6.97
CA GLY A 125 -11.25 15.68 7.61
C GLY A 125 -9.76 15.94 7.40
N TYR A 126 -9.12 15.31 6.41
CA TYR A 126 -7.72 15.53 6.07
C TYR A 126 -7.49 16.85 5.28
N GLU A 127 -6.28 17.43 5.40
CA GLU A 127 -5.87 18.58 4.59
C GLU A 127 -5.57 18.15 3.14
N THR A 128 -5.93 18.98 2.17
CA THR A 128 -5.75 18.69 0.73
C THR A 128 -4.67 19.55 0.05
N ASP A 129 -4.06 20.50 0.78
CA ASP A 129 -2.92 21.26 0.27
C ASP A 129 -1.62 20.45 0.40
N ILE A 130 -1.47 19.48 -0.51
CA ILE A 130 -0.32 18.56 -0.58
C ILE A 130 1.00 19.33 -0.61
N LYS A 131 1.08 20.46 -1.30
CA LYS A 131 2.34 21.22 -1.41
C LYS A 131 2.77 21.74 -0.04
N SER A 132 1.82 22.28 0.72
CA SER A 132 2.09 22.76 2.08
C SER A 132 2.42 21.61 3.03
N LEU A 133 1.71 20.48 2.94
CA LEU A 133 1.99 19.28 3.73
C LEU A 133 3.39 18.72 3.47
N VAL A 134 3.77 18.53 2.21
CA VAL A 134 5.13 18.06 1.84
C VAL A 134 6.20 19.01 2.39
N LYS A 135 5.98 20.32 2.30
CA LYS A 135 6.92 21.31 2.85
C LYS A 135 7.03 21.22 4.37
N LYS A 136 5.91 21.02 5.08
CA LYS A 136 5.89 20.84 6.54
C LYS A 136 6.66 19.58 6.92
N GLY A 137 6.33 18.44 6.31
CA GLY A 137 6.96 17.15 6.63
C GLY A 137 8.45 17.11 6.32
N LYS A 138 8.90 17.68 5.18
CA LYS A 138 10.34 17.79 4.87
C LYS A 138 11.12 18.76 5.78
N ALA A 139 10.43 19.58 6.57
CA ALA A 139 11.06 20.48 7.52
C ALA A 139 11.16 19.90 8.94
N LEU A 140 10.54 18.74 9.18
CA LEU A 140 10.63 18.02 10.45
C LEU A 140 12.02 17.41 10.65
N GLY A 141 12.41 17.26 11.92
CA GLY A 141 13.60 16.50 12.28
C GLY A 141 13.35 14.99 12.27
N GLU A 142 14.41 14.21 12.35
CA GLU A 142 14.32 12.74 12.42
C GLU A 142 13.61 12.24 13.69
N ASP A 143 13.56 13.04 14.75
CA ASP A 143 12.88 12.69 16.01
C ASP A 143 11.36 12.93 15.97
N ASP A 144 10.85 13.68 14.98
CA ASP A 144 9.43 14.07 14.88
C ASP A 144 8.61 13.04 14.08
N LEU A 145 8.88 11.75 14.29
CA LEU A 145 8.34 10.64 13.46
C LEU A 145 6.81 10.58 13.45
N GLU A 146 6.17 10.77 14.60
CA GLU A 146 4.70 10.73 14.71
C GLU A 146 4.04 11.88 13.94
N GLU A 147 4.60 13.09 14.05
CA GLU A 147 4.11 14.25 13.29
C GLU A 147 4.36 14.06 11.79
N GLY A 148 5.52 13.51 11.42
CA GLY A 148 5.84 13.17 10.03
C GLY A 148 4.87 12.16 9.44
N LEU A 149 4.56 11.10 10.19
CA LEU A 149 3.61 10.06 9.76
C LEU A 149 2.21 10.63 9.61
N GLU A 150 1.76 11.47 10.53
CA GLU A 150 0.46 12.14 10.48
C GLU A 150 0.36 13.07 9.26
N ILE A 151 1.39 13.85 8.96
CA ILE A 151 1.45 14.68 7.73
C ILE A 151 1.41 13.80 6.48
N ALA A 152 2.21 12.73 6.44
CA ALA A 152 2.24 11.81 5.31
C ALA A 152 0.87 11.14 5.11
N ALA A 153 0.19 10.76 6.20
CA ALA A 153 -1.15 10.18 6.17
C ALA A 153 -2.21 11.14 5.59
N GLN A 154 -2.11 12.44 5.87
CA GLN A 154 -2.99 13.43 5.25
C GLN A 154 -2.78 13.52 3.73
N ILE A 155 -1.52 13.43 3.27
CA ILE A 155 -1.19 13.39 1.85
C ILE A 155 -1.74 12.11 1.22
N GLY A 156 -1.50 10.95 1.83
CA GLY A 156 -1.98 9.67 1.34
C GLY A 156 -3.51 9.59 1.29
N ALA A 157 -4.21 10.12 2.30
CA ALA A 157 -5.67 10.22 2.28
C ALA A 157 -6.18 11.09 1.11
N SER A 158 -5.52 12.22 0.84
CA SER A 158 -5.82 13.04 -0.34
C SER A 158 -5.59 12.29 -1.66
N VAL A 159 -4.55 11.46 -1.74
CA VAL A 159 -4.25 10.64 -2.92
C VAL A 159 -5.31 9.55 -3.14
N ILE A 160 -5.77 8.91 -2.07
CA ILE A 160 -6.88 7.95 -2.11
C ILE A 160 -8.15 8.63 -2.67
N ASP A 161 -8.39 9.90 -2.35
CA ASP A 161 -9.49 10.73 -2.88
C ASP A 161 -9.25 11.26 -4.31
N GLY A 162 -8.14 10.87 -4.94
CA GLY A 162 -7.85 11.19 -6.33
C GLY A 162 -6.97 12.42 -6.56
N ALA A 163 -6.38 12.99 -5.50
CA ALA A 163 -5.38 14.04 -5.66
C ALA A 163 -4.10 13.50 -6.34
N THR A 164 -3.39 14.39 -7.04
CA THR A 164 -2.14 14.03 -7.72
C THR A 164 -0.92 14.21 -6.80
N CYS A 165 -0.25 13.11 -6.51
CA CYS A 165 1.02 12.99 -5.78
C CYS A 165 1.67 11.64 -6.19
N CYS A 166 2.94 11.36 -5.90
CA CYS A 166 3.97 12.19 -5.25
C CYS A 166 5.25 12.36 -6.06
N ALA A 167 5.37 11.73 -7.23
CA ALA A 167 6.54 11.76 -8.12
C ALA A 167 7.23 13.12 -8.23
N ARG A 168 6.49 14.25 -8.33
CA ARG A 168 7.08 15.60 -8.43
C ARG A 168 7.86 16.10 -7.19
N TYR A 169 7.72 15.41 -6.05
CA TYR A 169 8.33 15.78 -4.77
C TYR A 169 9.43 14.81 -4.33
N ILE A 170 9.57 13.70 -5.05
CA ILE A 170 10.60 12.69 -4.90
C ILE A 170 11.72 13.07 -5.87
N LYS A 171 12.98 12.94 -5.45
CA LYS A 171 14.13 13.17 -6.34
C LYS A 171 14.48 11.85 -7.01
N ASP A 172 14.78 11.90 -8.31
CA ASP A 172 15.10 10.70 -9.10
C ASP A 172 16.45 10.04 -8.71
N ASP A 173 17.31 10.74 -7.95
CA ASP A 173 18.68 10.35 -7.59
C ASP A 173 18.92 10.26 -6.07
N MET A 174 17.88 9.97 -5.29
CA MET A 174 18.01 9.83 -3.84
C MET A 174 18.77 8.55 -3.45
N GLU A 175 20.05 8.70 -3.08
CA GLU A 175 20.88 7.59 -2.58
C GLU A 175 20.48 7.15 -1.16
N ASN A 176 20.05 8.09 -0.31
CA ASN A 176 19.64 7.84 1.07
C ASN A 176 18.37 8.65 1.40
N PRO A 177 17.17 8.13 1.10
CA PRO A 177 15.92 8.81 1.43
C PRO A 177 15.80 8.98 2.95
N THR A 178 15.23 10.11 3.38
CA THR A 178 14.69 10.21 4.74
C THR A 178 13.43 9.36 4.86
N LEU A 179 13.05 8.91 6.07
CA LEU A 179 11.82 8.12 6.25
C LEU A 179 10.57 8.85 5.75
N PHE A 180 10.49 10.18 5.90
CA PHE A 180 9.39 10.95 5.32
C PHE A 180 9.37 10.88 3.80
N GLU A 181 10.54 10.83 3.15
CA GLU A 181 10.63 10.65 1.70
C GLU A 181 10.31 9.21 1.28
N GLU A 182 10.65 8.19 2.07
CA GLU A 182 10.18 6.81 1.86
C GLU A 182 8.65 6.72 1.92
N TRP A 183 8.02 7.42 2.87
CA TRP A 183 6.56 7.53 2.90
C TRP A 183 6.00 8.25 1.67
N LEU A 184 6.66 9.27 1.13
CA LEU A 184 6.22 9.89 -0.14
C LEU A 184 6.35 8.92 -1.32
N ILE A 185 7.38 8.08 -1.35
CA ILE A 185 7.55 7.02 -2.34
C ILE A 185 6.40 6.03 -2.24
N GLU A 186 6.07 5.56 -1.04
CA GLU A 186 4.94 4.65 -0.85
C GLU A 186 3.59 5.31 -1.22
N ILE A 187 3.39 6.59 -0.93
CA ILE A 187 2.19 7.30 -1.38
C ILE A 187 2.11 7.38 -2.93
N ASP A 188 3.25 7.43 -3.63
CA ASP A 188 3.25 7.32 -5.11
C ASP A 188 2.85 5.92 -5.58
N THR A 189 3.35 4.86 -4.92
CA THR A 189 2.89 3.46 -5.10
C THR A 189 1.38 3.37 -4.90
N MET A 190 0.86 3.95 -3.81
CA MET A 190 -0.58 4.03 -3.54
C MET A 190 -1.33 4.74 -4.67
N ALA A 191 -0.82 5.87 -5.18
CA ALA A 191 -1.45 6.61 -6.27
C ALA A 191 -1.58 5.75 -7.55
N ASN A 192 -0.58 4.93 -7.84
CA ASN A 192 -0.60 4.02 -8.98
C ASN A 192 -1.57 2.85 -8.76
N ALA A 193 -1.60 2.28 -7.56
CA ALA A 193 -2.56 1.25 -7.17
C ALA A 193 -4.01 1.76 -7.18
N VAL A 194 -4.31 2.96 -6.70
CA VAL A 194 -5.65 3.58 -6.78
C VAL A 194 -6.12 3.68 -8.23
N LYS A 195 -5.23 4.10 -9.15
CA LYS A 195 -5.56 4.18 -10.59
C LYS A 195 -5.85 2.78 -11.17
N SER A 196 -5.05 1.78 -10.82
CA SER A 196 -5.22 0.41 -11.33
C SER A 196 -6.54 -0.21 -10.84
N LEU A 197 -7.01 0.18 -9.65
CA LEU A 197 -8.27 -0.27 -9.04
C LEU A 197 -9.52 0.53 -9.49
N SER A 198 -9.40 1.47 -10.43
CA SER A 198 -10.53 2.33 -10.87
C SER A 198 -11.78 1.56 -11.32
N LYS A 199 -11.63 0.32 -11.82
CA LYS A 199 -12.73 -0.56 -12.26
C LYS A 199 -12.99 -1.74 -11.32
N PHE A 200 -12.30 -1.80 -10.18
CA PHE A 200 -12.50 -2.85 -9.20
C PHE A 200 -13.83 -2.64 -8.47
N ASP A 201 -14.72 -3.64 -8.54
CA ASP A 201 -15.97 -3.74 -7.79
C ASP A 201 -16.28 -5.22 -7.61
N GLU A 202 -16.13 -5.73 -6.39
CA GLU A 202 -16.43 -7.10 -6.01
C GLU A 202 -17.52 -7.09 -4.93
N GLU A 203 -18.45 -8.04 -4.97
CA GLU A 203 -19.48 -8.15 -3.92
C GLU A 203 -19.00 -9.10 -2.82
N PRO A 204 -19.10 -8.70 -1.54
CA PRO A 204 -18.91 -9.62 -0.44
C PRO A 204 -19.90 -10.80 -0.56
N GLY A 205 -19.45 -11.96 -1.03
CA GLY A 205 -20.26 -13.19 -1.04
C GLY A 205 -20.73 -13.53 0.37
N GLU A 206 -22.04 -13.76 0.52
CA GLU A 206 -22.62 -14.24 1.77
C GLU A 206 -21.93 -15.55 2.18
N ALA A 207 -21.38 -15.58 3.39
CA ALA A 207 -20.95 -16.84 4.00
C ALA A 207 -22.19 -17.72 4.15
N SER A 208 -22.32 -18.73 3.28
CA SER A 208 -23.33 -19.79 3.38
C SER A 208 -23.00 -20.75 4.51
#